data_AF-A0A3M2A1L2-F1
#
_entry.id   AF-A0A3M2A1L2-F1
#
_cell.length_a   1.000
_cell.length_b   1.000
_cell.length_c   1.000
_cell.angle_alpha   90.00
_cell.angle_beta   90.00
_cell.angle_gamma   90.00
#
_symmetry.space_group_name_H-M   'P 1'
#
loop_
_entity.id
_entity.type
_entity.pdbx_description
1 polymer ?
#
loop_
_entity_poly.entity_id
_entity_poly.type
_entity_poly.pdbx_seq_one_letter_code
_entity_poly.pdbx_strand_id
1 'polypeptide(L)'
;MPDAPPPDDCLACSISIASKQSGALEILGNEVFGTAELMNEIVYALGTSGSGRFIASADSSLPFNEVSDCPIVEWLAGTGASPKVLTFGWGPQDGPKQFSLPQETVAGIHLPAQYVGDPAQLAADFDIVVYMEGSGQFDQGDQPTDAEMQTVVDYVVSHGGGLYVVSEFYGYMNDADLESVNRIMEPLGVRALAVNLNWGNVAGNIDFTCFPNPAG
;
A
#
# COMPACT_ATOMS: atom_id res chain seq x y z
N MET A 1 -7.31 37.49 -12.69
CA MET A 1 -6.13 37.49 -11.82
C MET A 1 -5.24 36.39 -12.37
N PRO A 2 -3.94 36.63 -12.59
CA PRO A 2 -3.08 35.55 -13.07
C PRO A 2 -2.94 34.53 -11.94
N ASP A 3 -3.23 33.28 -12.27
CA ASP A 3 -3.03 32.12 -11.39
C ASP A 3 -1.58 32.13 -10.91
N ALA A 4 -1.40 32.04 -9.59
CA ALA A 4 -0.07 31.82 -9.04
C ALA A 4 0.48 30.52 -9.64
N PRO A 5 1.76 30.47 -10.07
CA PRO A 5 2.36 29.21 -10.46
C PRO A 5 2.21 28.22 -9.30
N PRO A 6 1.92 26.93 -9.59
CA PRO A 6 1.94 25.91 -8.54
C PRO A 6 3.29 26.00 -7.81
N PRO A 7 3.33 25.82 -6.49
CA PRO A 7 4.60 25.81 -5.75
C PRO A 7 5.57 24.88 -6.48
N ASP A 8 6.83 25.30 -6.63
CA ASP A 8 7.87 24.68 -7.47
C ASP A 8 8.18 23.19 -7.14
N ASP A 9 7.45 22.57 -6.19
CA ASP A 9 7.66 21.25 -5.61
C ASP A 9 6.50 20.26 -5.81
N CYS A 10 5.53 20.51 -6.71
CA CYS A 10 4.54 19.50 -7.08
C CYS A 10 4.56 19.14 -8.57
N LEU A 11 4.35 17.86 -8.88
CA LEU A 11 4.23 17.35 -10.24
C LEU A 11 2.76 17.14 -10.61
N ALA A 12 2.33 17.65 -11.76
CA ALA A 12 1.06 17.22 -12.34
C ALA A 12 1.29 15.85 -13.00
N CYS A 13 0.52 14.85 -12.60
CA CYS A 13 0.65 13.48 -13.09
C CYS A 13 -0.67 12.73 -12.89
N SER A 14 -0.73 11.52 -13.42
CA SER A 14 -1.89 10.65 -13.39
C SER A 14 -1.49 9.22 -13.08
N ILE A 15 -2.39 8.51 -12.42
CA ILE A 15 -2.28 7.08 -12.16
C ILE A 15 -3.50 6.43 -12.80
N SER A 16 -3.27 5.49 -13.70
CA SER A 16 -4.32 4.63 -14.26
C SER A 16 -4.18 3.23 -13.68
N ILE A 17 -5.20 2.80 -12.95
CA ILE A 17 -5.30 1.44 -12.43
C ILE A 17 -6.17 0.59 -13.35
N ALA A 18 -5.76 -0.66 -13.55
CA ALA A 18 -6.53 -1.66 -14.28
C ALA A 18 -6.72 -2.86 -13.37
N SER A 19 -7.93 -3.01 -12.83
CA SER A 19 -8.31 -4.15 -12.02
C SER A 19 -9.26 -5.07 -12.79
N LYS A 20 -9.17 -6.38 -12.49
CA LYS A 20 -10.18 -7.37 -12.90
C LYS A 20 -11.15 -7.70 -11.78
N GLN A 21 -10.77 -7.56 -10.53
CA GLN A 21 -11.58 -7.84 -9.34
C GLN A 21 -10.93 -7.14 -8.15
N SER A 22 -11.70 -6.44 -7.31
CA SER A 22 -11.16 -5.74 -6.14
C SER A 22 -12.12 -5.79 -4.97
N GLY A 23 -11.56 -5.59 -3.77
CA GLY A 23 -12.34 -5.20 -2.60
C GLY A 23 -12.71 -3.71 -2.67
N ALA A 24 -13.01 -3.12 -1.51
CA ALA A 24 -13.22 -1.70 -1.39
C ALA A 24 -12.57 -1.17 -0.10
N LEU A 25 -12.29 0.12 -0.08
CA LEU A 25 -11.68 0.85 1.02
C LEU A 25 -12.64 1.94 1.52
N GLU A 26 -12.67 2.15 2.83
CA GLU A 26 -13.27 3.31 3.48
C GLU A 26 -12.15 4.25 3.94
N ILE A 27 -12.32 5.56 3.73
CA ILE A 27 -11.41 6.58 4.24
C ILE A 27 -11.91 7.09 5.58
N LEU A 28 -11.13 6.85 6.64
CA LEU A 28 -11.44 7.19 8.02
C LEU A 28 -10.81 8.51 8.49
N GLY A 29 -9.75 8.97 7.82
CA GLY A 29 -8.94 10.11 8.23
C GLY A 29 -8.61 11.10 7.10
N ASN A 30 -7.92 12.17 7.44
CA ASN A 30 -7.50 13.22 6.49
C ASN A 30 -6.07 12.99 5.94
N GLU A 31 -5.46 11.86 6.31
CA GLU A 31 -4.11 11.46 5.89
C GLU A 31 -4.03 11.07 4.40
N VAL A 32 -5.19 10.75 3.80
CA VAL A 32 -5.33 10.38 2.40
C VAL A 32 -5.56 11.64 1.55
N PHE A 33 -4.73 11.83 0.53
CA PHE A 33 -4.83 12.96 -0.40
C PHE A 33 -5.19 12.54 -1.83
N GLY A 34 -5.19 11.24 -2.15
CA GLY A 34 -5.57 10.73 -3.46
C GLY A 34 -6.24 9.37 -3.37
N THR A 35 -7.26 9.14 -4.21
CA THR A 35 -7.99 7.88 -4.29
C THR A 35 -8.32 7.52 -5.74
N ALA A 36 -8.44 6.22 -6.04
CA ALA A 36 -9.09 5.71 -7.26
C ALA A 36 -10.33 4.92 -6.88
N GLU A 37 -11.32 4.97 -7.77
CA GLU A 37 -12.57 4.26 -7.60
C GLU A 37 -12.81 3.21 -8.70
N LEU A 38 -13.43 2.10 -8.30
CA LEU A 38 -14.01 1.07 -9.14
C LEU A 38 -15.49 0.97 -8.79
N MET A 39 -16.38 1.15 -9.76
CA MET A 39 -17.83 1.06 -9.54
C MET A 39 -18.37 1.99 -8.42
N ASN A 40 -17.76 3.18 -8.27
CA ASN A 40 -18.03 4.17 -7.22
C ASN A 40 -17.60 3.74 -5.80
N GLU A 41 -16.71 2.75 -5.70
CA GLU A 41 -16.10 2.31 -4.45
C GLU A 41 -14.60 2.56 -4.53
N ILE A 42 -14.00 3.06 -3.45
CA ILE A 42 -12.56 3.34 -3.44
C ILE A 42 -11.81 2.02 -3.41
N VAL A 43 -10.82 1.83 -4.28
CA VAL A 43 -9.99 0.61 -4.34
C VAL A 43 -8.51 0.88 -4.15
N TYR A 44 -8.13 2.16 -4.19
CA TYR A 44 -6.77 2.62 -4.06
C TYR A 44 -6.77 3.94 -3.32
N ALA A 45 -5.85 4.11 -2.37
CA ALA A 45 -5.67 5.34 -1.61
C ALA A 45 -4.19 5.62 -1.40
N LEU A 46 -3.79 6.88 -1.54
CA LEU A 46 -2.45 7.37 -1.20
C LEU A 46 -2.55 8.39 -0.09
N GLY A 47 -1.61 8.31 0.84
CA GLY A 47 -1.55 9.22 1.96
C GLY A 47 -0.17 9.33 2.59
N THR A 48 -0.10 10.20 3.58
CA THR A 48 1.04 10.33 4.48
C THR A 48 0.56 10.08 5.89
N SER A 49 1.38 9.46 6.75
CA SER A 49 1.03 9.34 8.17
C SER A 49 2.30 9.53 9.00
N GLY A 50 2.26 10.46 9.95
CA GLY A 50 3.46 10.92 10.65
C GLY A 50 4.50 11.48 9.68
N SER A 51 5.71 10.93 9.69
CA SER A 51 6.76 11.27 8.72
C SER A 51 6.78 10.38 7.47
N GLY A 52 5.93 9.35 7.43
CA GLY A 52 5.95 8.31 6.40
C GLY A 52 4.89 8.51 5.32
N ARG A 53 4.92 7.60 4.35
CA ARG A 53 4.08 7.60 3.16
C ARG A 53 3.46 6.23 2.99
N PHE A 54 2.23 6.18 2.51
CA PHE A 54 1.57 4.91 2.27
C PHE A 54 0.70 4.89 1.03
N ILE A 55 0.56 3.67 0.50
CA ILE A 55 -0.42 3.29 -0.50
C ILE A 55 -1.22 2.15 0.08
N ALA A 56 -2.55 2.27 0.06
CA ALA A 56 -3.47 1.18 0.38
C ALA A 56 -4.21 0.76 -0.90
N SER A 57 -4.19 -0.53 -1.20
CA SER A 57 -4.89 -1.13 -2.35
C SER A 57 -5.80 -2.25 -1.88
N ALA A 58 -6.96 -2.39 -2.51
CA ALA A 58 -7.87 -3.52 -2.32
C ALA A 58 -7.74 -4.58 -3.45
N ASP A 59 -6.57 -4.66 -4.09
CA ASP A 59 -6.28 -5.56 -5.20
C ASP A 59 -4.76 -5.86 -5.27
N SER A 60 -4.38 -7.14 -5.22
CA SER A 60 -2.98 -7.61 -5.24
C SER A 60 -2.34 -7.63 -6.63
N SER A 61 -3.11 -7.39 -7.68
CA SER A 61 -2.60 -7.19 -9.03
C SER A 61 -2.07 -5.78 -9.26
N LEU A 62 -2.45 -4.81 -8.41
CA LEU A 62 -2.08 -3.40 -8.57
C LEU A 62 -0.65 -3.01 -8.16
N PRO A 63 -0.02 -3.58 -7.10
CA PRO A 63 1.27 -3.09 -6.63
C PRO A 63 2.31 -2.94 -7.74
N PHE A 64 2.65 -1.68 -8.03
CA PHE A 64 3.64 -1.27 -9.02
C PHE A 64 3.38 -1.77 -10.46
N ASN A 65 2.12 -2.12 -10.74
CA ASN A 65 1.61 -2.39 -12.09
C ASN A 65 0.71 -1.24 -12.59
N GLU A 66 0.58 -0.15 -11.82
CA GLU A 66 -0.16 1.03 -12.23
C GLU A 66 0.47 1.67 -13.46
N VAL A 67 -0.35 2.07 -14.42
CA VAL A 67 0.12 2.88 -15.55
C VAL A 67 0.17 4.33 -15.08
N SER A 68 1.36 4.78 -14.70
CA SER A 68 1.56 6.06 -14.02
C SER A 68 2.71 6.86 -14.64
N ASP A 69 2.52 8.17 -14.76
CA ASP A 69 3.61 9.14 -14.93
C ASP A 69 3.96 9.87 -13.61
N CYS A 70 3.26 9.54 -12.52
CA CYS A 70 3.66 9.93 -11.17
C CYS A 70 4.89 9.10 -10.73
N PRO A 71 5.84 9.71 -10.01
CA PRO A 71 7.00 9.01 -9.45
C PRO A 71 6.62 8.25 -8.17
N ILE A 72 5.69 7.29 -8.28
CA ILE A 72 5.08 6.59 -7.13
C ILE A 72 6.15 5.88 -6.30
N VAL A 73 7.07 5.17 -6.96
CA VAL A 73 8.11 4.38 -6.31
C VAL A 73 9.07 5.31 -5.55
N GLU A 74 9.56 6.35 -6.22
CA GLU A 74 10.48 7.32 -5.63
C GLU A 74 9.80 8.09 -4.49
N TRP A 75 8.53 8.47 -4.68
CA TRP A 75 7.74 9.12 -3.65
C TRP A 75 7.58 8.23 -2.44
N LEU A 76 7.12 6.99 -2.62
CA LEU A 76 6.90 6.07 -1.52
C LEU A 76 8.21 5.81 -0.76
N ALA A 77 9.32 5.66 -1.47
CA ALA A 77 10.65 5.49 -0.87
C ALA A 77 11.18 6.75 -0.17
N GLY A 78 10.67 7.94 -0.51
CA GLY A 78 11.24 9.22 -0.05
C GLY A 78 12.63 9.51 -0.63
N THR A 79 13.00 8.84 -1.74
CA THR A 79 14.33 8.96 -2.36
C THR A 79 14.25 8.82 -3.88
N GLY A 80 15.14 9.50 -4.60
CA GLY A 80 15.29 9.35 -6.07
C GLY A 80 16.22 8.21 -6.50
N ALA A 81 16.64 7.33 -5.60
CA ALA A 81 17.49 6.17 -5.88
C ALA A 81 16.66 4.88 -6.06
N SER A 82 17.32 3.80 -6.50
CA SER A 82 16.71 2.46 -6.53
C SER A 82 16.38 2.02 -5.09
N PRO A 83 15.09 1.93 -4.69
CA PRO A 83 14.73 1.62 -3.32
C PRO A 83 15.01 0.15 -3.00
N LYS A 84 15.37 -0.12 -1.75
CA LYS A 84 15.38 -1.45 -1.17
C LYS A 84 13.97 -1.77 -0.68
N VAL A 85 13.43 -2.90 -1.16
CA VAL A 85 12.04 -3.28 -0.86
C VAL A 85 12.01 -4.56 -0.07
N LEU A 86 11.22 -4.60 1.01
CA LEU A 86 10.83 -5.82 1.71
C LEU A 86 9.39 -6.16 1.36
N THR A 87 9.12 -7.39 0.92
CA THR A 87 7.75 -7.89 0.70
C THR A 87 7.47 -9.06 1.63
N PHE A 88 6.34 -9.04 2.34
CA PHE A 88 5.89 -10.11 3.24
C PHE A 88 4.36 -10.21 3.30
N GLY A 89 3.84 -11.26 3.95
CA GLY A 89 2.39 -11.58 4.01
C GLY A 89 1.89 -12.42 2.83
N TRP A 90 2.74 -12.61 1.81
CA TRP A 90 2.46 -13.45 0.65
C TRP A 90 3.22 -14.79 0.73
N GLY A 91 2.56 -15.88 0.36
CA GLY A 91 3.07 -17.22 0.52
C GLY A 91 2.64 -18.16 -0.60
N PRO A 92 3.19 -19.38 -0.63
CA PRO A 92 3.13 -20.23 -1.83
C PRO A 92 1.72 -20.66 -2.25
N GLN A 93 0.75 -20.68 -1.32
CA GLN A 93 -0.63 -21.09 -1.59
C GLN A 93 -1.41 -20.08 -2.44
N ASP A 94 -1.05 -18.80 -2.36
CA ASP A 94 -1.67 -17.74 -3.19
C ASP A 94 -1.04 -17.64 -4.58
N GLY A 95 -0.06 -18.51 -4.86
CA GLY A 95 0.61 -18.59 -6.14
C GLY A 95 1.74 -17.57 -6.31
N PRO A 96 2.31 -17.48 -7.51
CA PRO A 96 3.40 -16.56 -7.75
C PRO A 96 2.88 -15.12 -7.80
N LYS A 97 3.54 -14.25 -7.05
CA LYS A 97 3.42 -12.80 -7.19
C LYS A 97 3.67 -12.40 -8.65
N GLN A 98 2.80 -11.56 -9.20
CA GLN A 98 2.79 -11.21 -10.63
C GLN A 98 3.61 -9.96 -10.96
N PHE A 99 4.27 -9.34 -9.98
CA PHE A 99 5.11 -8.15 -10.14
C PHE A 99 6.54 -8.39 -9.65
N SER A 100 7.46 -7.54 -10.09
CA SER A 100 8.87 -7.57 -9.70
C SER A 100 9.31 -6.17 -9.30
N LEU A 101 9.99 -6.08 -8.15
CA LEU A 101 10.52 -4.82 -7.64
C LEU A 101 12.05 -4.80 -7.68
N PRO A 102 12.67 -3.64 -7.90
CA PRO A 102 14.12 -3.49 -7.82
C PRO A 102 14.58 -3.75 -6.38
N GLN A 103 15.73 -4.42 -6.23
CA GLN A 103 16.37 -4.72 -4.94
C GLN A 103 15.42 -5.32 -3.89
N GLU A 104 14.52 -6.19 -4.34
CA GLU A 104 13.51 -6.79 -3.48
C GLU A 104 14.06 -7.95 -2.65
N THR A 105 13.75 -7.91 -1.36
CA THR A 105 13.83 -9.04 -0.43
C THR A 105 12.42 -9.56 -0.19
N VAL A 106 12.18 -10.81 -0.58
CA VAL A 106 10.89 -11.49 -0.33
C VAL A 106 11.03 -12.33 0.93
N ALA A 107 10.24 -12.00 1.95
CA ALA A 107 10.06 -12.81 3.14
C ALA A 107 8.89 -13.79 2.96
N GLY A 108 8.54 -14.51 4.02
CA GLY A 108 7.34 -15.36 4.02
C GLY A 108 6.11 -14.59 4.47
N ILE A 109 5.24 -15.31 5.17
CA ILE A 109 4.04 -14.76 5.82
C ILE A 109 4.41 -13.68 6.85
N HIS A 110 5.44 -13.95 7.65
CA HIS A 110 5.82 -13.14 8.78
C HIS A 110 6.89 -12.10 8.45
N LEU A 111 6.87 -11.00 9.21
CA LEU A 111 7.96 -10.04 9.22
C LEU A 111 9.22 -10.75 9.78
N PRO A 112 10.40 -10.60 9.15
CA PRO A 112 11.60 -11.23 9.67
C PRO A 112 11.86 -10.85 11.14
N ALA A 113 12.16 -11.86 11.96
CA ALA A 113 12.21 -11.73 13.41
C ALA A 113 13.14 -10.62 13.92
N GLN A 114 14.20 -10.27 13.18
CA GLN A 114 15.11 -9.18 13.56
C GLN A 114 14.46 -7.79 13.54
N TYR A 115 13.33 -7.62 12.85
CA TYR A 115 12.65 -6.34 12.74
C TYR A 115 11.49 -6.19 13.73
N VAL A 116 10.96 -7.29 14.28
CA VAL A 116 9.80 -7.24 15.17
C VAL A 116 10.15 -6.47 16.46
N GLY A 117 9.46 -5.34 16.68
CA GLY A 117 9.74 -4.41 17.77
C GLY A 117 10.92 -3.46 17.52
N ASP A 118 11.50 -3.47 16.32
CA ASP A 118 12.60 -2.61 15.88
C ASP A 118 12.30 -1.93 14.52
N PRO A 119 11.32 -1.00 14.48
CA PRO A 119 10.98 -0.26 13.27
C PRO A 119 12.14 0.62 12.77
N ALA A 120 13.08 1.00 13.65
CA ALA A 120 14.26 1.77 13.29
C ALA A 120 15.22 0.94 12.43
N GLN A 121 15.49 -0.30 12.82
CA GLN A 121 16.29 -1.23 12.02
C GLN A 121 15.60 -1.57 10.69
N LEU A 122 14.27 -1.69 10.69
CA LEU A 122 13.50 -1.88 9.46
C LEU A 122 13.68 -0.70 8.48
N ALA A 123 13.61 0.53 8.99
CA ALA A 123 13.86 1.76 8.20
C ALA A 123 15.31 1.97 7.77
N ALA A 124 16.27 1.41 8.49
CA ALA A 124 17.68 1.44 8.08
C ALA A 124 17.96 0.49 6.90
N ASP A 125 17.23 -0.62 6.84
CA ASP A 125 17.45 -1.68 5.85
C ASP A 125 16.60 -1.54 4.60
N PHE A 126 15.37 -1.00 4.72
CA PHE A 126 14.40 -0.92 3.63
C PHE A 126 13.73 0.44 3.50
N ASP A 127 13.68 0.94 2.26
CA ASP A 127 13.01 2.19 1.91
C ASP A 127 11.50 1.98 1.75
N ILE A 128 11.10 0.77 1.31
CA ILE A 128 9.69 0.39 1.12
C ILE A 128 9.44 -0.98 1.77
N VAL A 129 8.33 -1.07 2.50
CA VAL A 129 7.72 -2.34 2.91
C VAL A 129 6.43 -2.55 2.12
N VAL A 130 6.29 -3.73 1.51
CA VAL A 130 5.06 -4.19 0.87
C VAL A 130 4.45 -5.28 1.74
N TYR A 131 3.30 -5.01 2.32
CA TYR A 131 2.52 -6.01 3.04
C TYR A 131 1.34 -6.46 2.19
N MET A 132 1.23 -7.77 1.96
CA MET A 132 0.13 -8.36 1.20
C MET A 132 -0.66 -9.31 2.08
N GLU A 133 -1.94 -9.04 2.31
CA GLU A 133 -2.84 -9.97 2.99
C GLU A 133 -3.43 -10.95 1.96
N GLY A 134 -3.01 -12.22 2.00
CA GLY A 134 -3.49 -13.28 1.12
C GLY A 134 -4.33 -14.32 1.86
N SER A 135 -5.52 -14.63 1.36
CA SER A 135 -6.50 -15.43 2.11
C SER A 135 -6.19 -16.93 2.19
N GLY A 136 -5.41 -17.48 1.26
CA GLY A 136 -5.10 -18.91 1.21
C GLY A 136 -4.09 -19.38 2.24
N GLN A 137 -3.54 -18.47 3.06
CA GLN A 137 -2.40 -18.73 3.94
C GLN A 137 -2.77 -18.78 5.43
N PHE A 138 -3.85 -18.11 5.83
CA PHE A 138 -4.14 -17.84 7.24
C PHE A 138 -5.15 -18.79 7.88
N ASP A 139 -5.62 -19.78 7.11
CA ASP A 139 -6.60 -20.81 7.53
C ASP A 139 -6.17 -21.65 8.76
N GLN A 140 -4.96 -21.45 9.28
CA GLN A 140 -4.44 -22.12 10.49
C GLN A 140 -3.97 -21.17 11.60
N GLY A 141 -4.30 -19.87 11.55
CA GLY A 141 -3.91 -18.92 12.59
C GLY A 141 -2.48 -18.39 12.49
N ASP A 142 -1.87 -18.49 11.29
CA ASP A 142 -0.49 -18.03 11.01
C ASP A 142 -0.47 -16.56 10.54
N GLN A 143 -1.50 -15.75 10.90
CA GLN A 143 -1.47 -14.32 10.61
C GLN A 143 -0.28 -13.67 11.32
N PRO A 144 0.32 -12.61 10.74
CA PRO A 144 1.32 -11.85 11.47
C PRO A 144 0.74 -11.34 12.79
N THR A 145 1.56 -11.41 13.83
CA THR A 145 1.21 -11.04 15.20
C THR A 145 0.97 -9.54 15.32
N ASP A 146 0.30 -9.11 16.40
CA ASP A 146 0.11 -7.68 16.66
C ASP A 146 1.42 -6.91 16.77
N ALA A 147 2.48 -7.55 17.28
CA ALA A 147 3.81 -6.95 17.37
C ALA A 147 4.43 -6.70 15.98
N GLU A 148 4.21 -7.62 15.04
CA GLU A 148 4.64 -7.44 13.65
C GLU A 148 3.89 -6.29 12.99
N MET A 149 2.55 -6.27 13.11
CA MET A 149 1.72 -5.20 12.54
C MET A 149 2.06 -3.83 13.13
N GLN A 150 2.23 -3.75 14.45
CA GLN A 150 2.62 -2.50 15.12
C GLN A 150 4.01 -2.03 14.67
N THR A 151 4.95 -2.94 14.44
CA THR A 151 6.27 -2.59 13.90
C THR A 151 6.15 -1.92 12.54
N VAL A 152 5.29 -2.44 11.65
CA VAL A 152 5.08 -1.85 10.32
C VAL A 152 4.41 -0.48 10.41
N VAL A 153 3.43 -0.31 11.31
CA VAL A 153 2.82 1.00 11.57
C VAL A 153 3.86 2.00 12.08
N ASP A 154 4.68 1.61 13.07
CA ASP A 154 5.71 2.48 13.63
C ASP A 154 6.80 2.83 12.61
N TYR A 155 7.14 1.90 11.72
CA TYR A 155 8.06 2.12 10.59
C TYR A 155 7.59 3.28 9.70
N VAL A 156 6.29 3.34 9.39
CA VAL A 156 5.72 4.46 8.62
C VAL A 156 5.66 5.72 9.48
N VAL A 157 4.92 5.65 10.59
CA VAL A 157 4.50 6.83 11.35
C VAL A 157 5.67 7.53 12.04
N SER A 158 6.60 6.77 12.60
CA SER A 158 7.69 7.29 13.44
C SER A 158 9.05 7.34 12.73
N HIS A 159 9.24 6.49 11.71
CA HIS A 159 10.54 6.35 11.03
C HIS A 159 10.53 6.81 9.58
N GLY A 160 9.39 7.26 9.05
CA GLY A 160 9.31 7.86 7.72
C GLY A 160 9.36 6.86 6.56
N GLY A 161 9.17 5.57 6.85
CA GLY A 161 9.19 4.51 5.86
C GLY A 161 8.04 4.60 4.86
N GLY A 162 8.25 4.00 3.68
CA GLY A 162 7.24 3.84 2.65
C GLY A 162 6.50 2.52 2.80
N LEU A 163 5.17 2.54 2.87
CA LEU A 163 4.37 1.31 2.96
C LEU A 163 3.42 1.16 1.79
N TYR A 164 3.48 0.02 1.10
CA TYR A 164 2.41 -0.44 0.23
C TYR A 164 1.66 -1.57 0.93
N VAL A 165 0.45 -1.30 1.43
CA VAL A 165 -0.41 -2.32 2.04
C VAL A 165 -1.50 -2.74 1.07
N VAL A 166 -1.67 -4.05 0.94
CA VAL A 166 -2.60 -4.67 -0.01
C VAL A 166 -3.57 -5.54 0.76
N SER A 167 -4.86 -5.18 0.67
CA SER A 167 -5.96 -6.10 0.91
C SER A 167 -6.48 -6.62 -0.44
N GLU A 168 -7.39 -7.59 -0.37
CA GLU A 168 -8.04 -8.19 -1.53
C GLU A 168 -9.56 -7.99 -1.50
N PHE A 169 -10.31 -8.77 -2.28
CA PHE A 169 -11.78 -8.81 -2.23
C PHE A 169 -12.35 -9.85 -1.27
N TYR A 170 -13.55 -9.58 -0.78
CA TYR A 170 -14.28 -10.49 0.10
C TYR A 170 -14.74 -11.76 -0.63
N GLY A 171 -14.59 -12.92 0.00
CA GLY A 171 -14.78 -14.24 -0.61
C GLY A 171 -13.50 -14.82 -1.21
N TYR A 172 -12.50 -13.99 -1.55
CA TYR A 172 -11.12 -14.43 -1.46
C TYR A 172 -10.70 -14.33 0.00
N MET A 173 -10.71 -13.11 0.56
CA MET A 173 -10.55 -12.89 2.01
C MET A 173 -11.80 -13.25 2.81
N ASN A 174 -11.58 -13.63 4.06
CA ASN A 174 -12.59 -13.80 5.11
C ASN A 174 -12.52 -12.64 6.14
N ASP A 175 -13.39 -12.68 7.15
CA ASP A 175 -13.44 -11.66 8.21
C ASP A 175 -12.14 -11.55 9.02
N ALA A 176 -11.45 -12.65 9.28
CA ALA A 176 -10.19 -12.66 10.02
C ALA A 176 -9.03 -12.06 9.22
N ASP A 177 -9.01 -12.27 7.89
CA ASP A 177 -8.03 -11.63 7.00
C ASP A 177 -8.26 -10.12 6.95
N LEU A 178 -9.53 -9.69 6.88
CA LEU A 178 -9.90 -8.28 6.95
C LEU A 178 -9.54 -7.66 8.30
N GLU A 179 -9.81 -8.35 9.41
CA GLU A 179 -9.37 -7.91 10.74
C GLU A 179 -7.84 -7.78 10.79
N SER A 180 -7.13 -8.76 10.21
CA SER A 180 -5.66 -8.78 10.17
C SER A 180 -5.08 -7.57 9.44
N VAL A 181 -5.48 -7.33 8.19
CA VAL A 181 -4.94 -6.21 7.38
C VAL A 181 -5.35 -4.85 7.93
N ASN A 182 -6.55 -4.75 8.54
CA ASN A 182 -7.04 -3.52 9.15
C ASN A 182 -6.25 -3.11 10.39
N ARG A 183 -5.48 -4.00 11.03
CA ARG A 183 -4.50 -3.62 12.08
C ARG A 183 -3.40 -2.69 11.55
N ILE A 184 -3.13 -2.70 10.25
CA ILE A 184 -2.24 -1.74 9.58
C ILE A 184 -3.03 -0.58 8.96
N MET A 185 -4.10 -0.86 8.22
CA MET A 185 -4.80 0.18 7.46
C MET A 185 -5.50 1.21 8.36
N GLU A 186 -6.16 0.79 9.45
CA GLU A 186 -6.94 1.72 10.28
C GLU A 186 -6.08 2.78 10.97
N PRO A 187 -4.89 2.45 11.53
CA PRO A 187 -3.93 3.46 12.00
C PRO A 187 -3.49 4.47 10.94
N LEU A 188 -3.57 4.12 9.66
CA LEU A 188 -3.25 4.99 8.52
C LEU A 188 -4.46 5.78 8.01
N GLY A 189 -5.63 5.61 8.63
CA GLY A 189 -6.86 6.30 8.25
C GLY A 189 -7.59 5.66 7.07
N VAL A 190 -7.36 4.38 6.79
CA VAL A 190 -8.03 3.60 5.74
C VAL A 190 -8.59 2.31 6.34
N ARG A 191 -9.67 1.76 5.78
CA ARG A 191 -10.19 0.45 6.18
C ARG A 191 -10.53 -0.39 4.95
N ALA A 192 -10.07 -1.64 4.91
CA ALA A 192 -10.55 -2.64 3.96
C ALA A 192 -11.95 -3.13 4.36
N LEU A 193 -12.85 -3.19 3.37
CA LEU A 193 -14.25 -3.56 3.56
C LEU A 193 -14.54 -4.98 3.06
N ALA A 194 -15.57 -5.60 3.64
CA ALA A 194 -16.12 -6.89 3.19
C ALA A 194 -16.94 -6.73 1.89
N VAL A 195 -16.26 -6.35 0.81
CA VAL A 195 -16.84 -6.07 -0.51
C VAL A 195 -16.15 -6.92 -1.58
N ASN A 196 -16.93 -7.33 -2.58
CA ASN A 196 -16.43 -8.02 -3.77
C ASN A 196 -16.96 -7.30 -5.01
N LEU A 197 -16.11 -6.51 -5.65
CA LEU A 197 -16.43 -5.80 -6.87
C LEU A 197 -16.15 -6.71 -8.06
N ASN A 198 -17.20 -6.98 -8.82
CA ASN A 198 -17.12 -7.84 -9.99
C ASN A 198 -16.31 -7.19 -11.12
N TRP A 199 -15.91 -8.05 -12.07
CA TRP A 199 -15.20 -7.69 -13.29
C TRP A 199 -15.85 -6.51 -14.01
N GLY A 200 -15.19 -5.35 -13.93
CA GLY A 200 -15.40 -4.22 -14.81
C GLY A 200 -14.15 -3.99 -15.63
N ASN A 201 -14.31 -3.63 -16.90
CA ASN A 201 -13.22 -2.96 -17.64
C ASN A 201 -13.07 -1.57 -17.02
N VAL A 202 -12.26 -1.44 -15.98
CA VAL A 202 -12.14 -0.16 -15.28
C VAL A 202 -10.76 0.41 -15.47
N ALA A 203 -10.75 1.58 -16.11
CA ALA A 203 -9.71 2.56 -16.02
C ALA A 203 -10.08 3.47 -14.84
N GLY A 204 -9.53 3.18 -13.66
CA GLY A 204 -9.56 4.12 -12.55
C GLY A 204 -8.45 5.13 -12.81
N ASN A 205 -8.81 6.33 -13.25
CA ASN A 205 -7.84 7.41 -13.46
C ASN A 205 -7.86 8.31 -12.24
N ILE A 206 -6.70 8.47 -11.59
CA ILE A 206 -6.46 9.50 -10.60
C ILE A 206 -5.63 10.58 -11.27
N ASP A 207 -6.15 11.80 -11.35
CA ASP A 207 -5.41 12.95 -11.84
C ASP A 207 -4.94 13.80 -10.66
N PHE A 208 -3.63 13.97 -10.52
CA PHE A 208 -3.02 14.84 -9.52
C PHE A 208 -2.63 16.17 -10.17
N THR A 209 -3.20 17.26 -9.69
CA THR A 209 -2.76 18.60 -10.06
C THR A 209 -1.51 19.04 -9.31
N CYS A 210 -1.25 18.44 -8.15
CA CYS A 210 -0.04 18.60 -7.33
C CYS A 210 0.22 17.25 -6.62
N PHE A 211 0.98 16.37 -7.26
CA PHE A 211 1.55 15.18 -6.63
C PHE A 211 2.83 15.56 -5.86
N PRO A 212 3.03 15.10 -4.62
CA PRO A 212 4.18 15.49 -3.82
C PRO A 212 5.50 15.06 -4.45
N ASN A 213 6.51 15.94 -4.40
CA ASN A 213 7.86 15.61 -4.86
C ASN A 213 8.45 14.46 -4.02
N PRO A 214 9.08 13.44 -4.65
CA PRO A 214 9.75 12.36 -3.96
C PRO A 214 10.78 12.73 -2.91
N ALA A 215 11.46 13.87 -3.07
CA ALA A 215 12.56 14.30 -2.20
C ALA A 215 12.16 15.33 -1.12
N GLY A 216 10.86 15.60 -0.98
CA GLY A 216 10.30 16.59 -0.04
C GLY A 216 10.36 16.18 1.42
#